data_AF-A0A3B9WUZ1-F1
#
_entry.id   AF-A0A3B9WUZ1-F1
#
_cell.length_a   1.000
_cell.length_b   1.000
_cell.length_c   1.000
_cell.angle_alpha   90.00
_cell.angle_beta   90.00
_cell.angle_gamma   90.00
#
_symmetry.space_group_name_H-M   'P 1'
#
loop_
_entity.id
_entity.type
_entity.pdbx_description
1 polymer ?
#
loop_
_entity_poly.entity_id
_entity_poly.type
_entity_poly.pdbx_seq_one_letter_code
_entity_poly.pdbx_strand_id
1 'polypeptide(L)'
;MTEEIMEILKGEIFSVWFLAGAALVFWMQAGFAMCEAGFTRAKNAGNIIMKNLMDFCIGTVMWFICGASLMLGPDILNGFAGGFSFDVFTDYGGFDYSAFVFNLVFCATTATIVSGSMAERTKFSSYCVYSAVISAVIYPIEAHWTWGGGFLARWGFHDYAGSNCIHMVGGICAFIGAWLLGPRIGKFERDRSNKVTKVNAFPGHNLVIAALGVFILWLGWYGFNGAAATDVPTLGSVFLTTTVAPSVATVVCMLFTWIKYGKPDVSMCLNASLAGLVAITAPCDVADCAGAAVIGAVSGLLVVFGVWFNDNVTHVDDPVGAVAVHMLNGIWGTLAVGLFATDTAPGFAVAGIQEGLFYGGGFAQLGKQLGGMLVTALWTVVTIYIAFMLIKNTIGLRVSEEEELIGLDATEHGLPSAYAGFSIMDISNTMTMEVNENTNLGSDSYEEASEARKNAAVRVVRADEAAVPEMVSGISKVVIIAKLSRYDVLKRAMNDLGVTGMTVTQVMGCGVQKGAGEKYRGVEIDTTLLPKVKLEVVVSAIPVDRVVETAKKALYTGHIGDGKIFVYPVSRVVKIRTGEEGFAALQDVE
;
A
#
# COMPACT_ATOMS: atom_id res chain seq x y z
N MET A 1 -26.61 7.74 -45.75
CA MET A 1 -25.55 8.38 -44.94
C MET A 1 -24.27 8.20 -45.73
N THR A 2 -23.66 9.28 -46.20
CA THR A 2 -22.41 9.25 -46.97
C THR A 2 -21.26 8.76 -46.09
N GLU A 3 -20.27 8.06 -46.66
CA GLU A 3 -19.09 7.55 -45.94
C GLU A 3 -18.36 8.65 -45.15
N GLU A 4 -18.32 9.86 -45.72
CA GLU A 4 -17.79 11.07 -45.08
C GLU A 4 -18.51 11.42 -43.76
N ILE A 5 -19.84 11.29 -43.70
CA ILE A 5 -20.59 11.50 -42.44
C ILE A 5 -20.21 10.44 -41.41
N MET A 6 -19.98 9.19 -41.84
CA MET A 6 -19.57 8.11 -40.94
C MET A 6 -18.15 8.30 -40.40
N GLU A 7 -17.23 8.82 -41.21
CA GLU A 7 -15.86 9.14 -40.77
C GLU A 7 -15.85 10.30 -39.77
N ILE A 8 -16.58 11.38 -40.04
CA ILE A 8 -16.71 12.50 -39.10
C ILE A 8 -17.32 12.02 -37.77
N LEU A 9 -18.42 11.25 -37.83
CA LEU A 9 -19.05 10.72 -36.62
C LEU A 9 -18.10 9.82 -35.81
N LYS A 10 -17.30 8.98 -36.48
CA LYS A 10 -16.27 8.17 -35.79
C LYS A 10 -15.23 9.07 -35.12
N GLY A 11 -14.70 10.06 -35.84
CA GLY A 11 -13.70 11.00 -35.30
C GLY A 11 -14.18 11.74 -34.05
N GLU A 12 -15.42 12.23 -34.06
CA GLU A 12 -16.03 12.88 -32.89
C GLU A 12 -16.22 11.92 -31.71
N ILE A 13 -16.71 10.70 -31.97
CA ILE A 13 -16.91 9.68 -30.92
C ILE A 13 -15.59 9.33 -30.23
N PHE A 14 -14.52 9.08 -31.00
CA PHE A 14 -13.23 8.71 -30.43
C PHE A 14 -12.50 9.89 -29.80
N SER A 15 -12.74 11.13 -30.27
CA SER A 15 -12.28 12.34 -29.56
C SER A 15 -12.92 12.47 -28.17
N VAL A 16 -14.23 12.23 -28.07
CA VAL A 16 -14.93 12.22 -26.77
C VAL A 16 -14.43 11.07 -25.90
N TRP A 17 -14.21 9.88 -26.47
CA TRP A 17 -13.65 8.74 -25.76
C TRP A 17 -12.24 9.02 -25.22
N PHE A 18 -11.38 9.67 -26.01
CA PHE A 18 -10.03 10.05 -25.60
C PHE A 18 -10.04 10.95 -24.35
N LEU A 19 -10.94 11.94 -24.30
CA LEU A 19 -11.14 12.80 -23.12
C LEU A 19 -11.76 12.05 -21.93
N ALA A 20 -12.70 11.13 -22.18
CA ALA A 20 -13.22 10.25 -21.13
C ALA A 20 -12.12 9.35 -20.55
N GLY A 21 -11.21 8.87 -21.41
CA GLY A 21 -9.98 8.18 -21.03
C GLY A 21 -9.11 9.05 -20.12
N ALA A 22 -8.86 10.31 -20.49
CA ALA A 22 -8.12 11.25 -19.64
C ALA A 22 -8.75 11.41 -18.25
N ALA A 23 -10.09 11.49 -18.15
CA ALA A 23 -10.80 11.58 -16.88
C ALA A 23 -10.67 10.29 -16.03
N LEU A 24 -10.74 9.12 -16.67
CA LEU A 24 -10.51 7.83 -16.01
C LEU A 24 -9.08 7.71 -15.47
N VAL A 25 -8.10 8.19 -16.23
CA VAL A 25 -6.69 8.18 -15.81
C VAL A 25 -6.43 9.20 -14.71
N PHE A 26 -7.04 10.39 -14.76
CA PHE A 26 -7.01 11.31 -13.62
C PHE A 26 -7.55 10.64 -12.35
N TRP A 27 -8.64 9.88 -12.46
CA TRP A 27 -9.22 9.15 -11.33
C TRP A 27 -8.26 8.09 -10.74
N MET A 28 -7.27 7.61 -11.51
CA MET A 28 -6.21 6.75 -10.98
C MET A 28 -5.39 7.43 -9.88
N GLN A 29 -5.30 8.77 -9.83
CA GLN A 29 -4.65 9.48 -8.72
C GLN A 29 -5.31 9.19 -7.37
N ALA A 30 -6.64 9.09 -7.34
CA ALA A 30 -7.36 8.62 -6.14
C ALA A 30 -7.04 7.15 -5.84
N GLY A 31 -6.87 6.34 -6.89
CA GLY A 31 -6.44 4.94 -6.79
C GLY A 31 -5.07 4.78 -6.14
N PHE A 32 -4.06 5.51 -6.60
CA PHE A 32 -2.72 5.54 -6.00
C PHE A 32 -2.77 6.03 -4.56
N ALA A 33 -3.46 7.15 -4.28
CA ALA A 33 -3.57 7.68 -2.93
C ALA A 33 -4.14 6.66 -1.94
N MET A 34 -5.21 5.94 -2.32
CA MET A 34 -5.83 4.91 -1.45
C MET A 34 -4.98 3.65 -1.34
N CYS A 35 -4.36 3.22 -2.44
CA CYS A 35 -3.46 2.07 -2.48
C CYS A 35 -2.26 2.28 -1.54
N GLU A 36 -1.59 3.41 -1.67
CA GLU A 36 -0.38 3.74 -0.92
C GLU A 36 -0.69 4.05 0.55
N ALA A 37 -1.79 4.76 0.83
CA ALA A 37 -2.28 4.91 2.20
C ALA A 37 -2.48 3.53 2.83
N GLY A 38 -3.25 2.64 2.19
CA GLY A 38 -3.54 1.33 2.74
C GLY A 38 -2.32 0.45 3.01
N PHE A 39 -1.28 0.55 2.19
CA PHE A 39 -0.02 -0.20 2.33
C PHE A 39 1.00 0.43 3.29
N THR A 40 0.82 1.67 3.72
CA THR A 40 1.72 2.35 4.67
C THR A 40 1.19 2.29 6.10
N ARG A 41 1.98 2.69 7.10
CA ARG A 41 1.52 2.80 8.49
C ARG A 41 0.62 4.02 8.68
N ALA A 42 -0.41 3.89 9.54
CA ALA A 42 -1.46 4.88 9.72
C ALA A 42 -0.96 6.30 10.07
N LYS A 43 0.18 6.40 10.78
CA LYS A 43 0.82 7.67 11.17
C LYS A 43 1.38 8.51 10.01
N ASN A 44 1.32 7.98 8.78
CA ASN A 44 1.86 8.57 7.56
C ASN A 44 0.79 8.70 6.44
N ALA A 45 -0.48 8.44 6.76
CA ALA A 45 -1.56 8.39 5.78
C ALA A 45 -1.90 9.78 5.21
N GLY A 46 -1.91 10.82 6.04
CA GLY A 46 -2.06 12.19 5.56
C GLY A 46 -0.91 12.62 4.65
N ASN A 47 0.32 12.26 5.01
CA ASN A 47 1.51 12.58 4.24
C ASN A 47 1.49 11.95 2.85
N ILE A 48 1.07 10.68 2.73
CA ILE A 48 1.05 10.00 1.44
C ILE A 48 -0.09 10.51 0.53
N ILE A 49 -1.25 10.86 1.10
CA ILE A 49 -2.34 11.51 0.36
C ILE A 49 -1.88 12.88 -0.18
N MET A 50 -1.18 13.66 0.64
CA MET A 50 -0.63 14.95 0.22
C MET A 50 0.39 14.81 -0.90
N LYS A 51 1.24 13.78 -0.87
CA LYS A 51 2.20 13.51 -1.96
C LYS A 51 1.49 13.22 -3.29
N ASN A 52 0.50 12.32 -3.28
CA ASN A 52 -0.29 12.01 -4.47
C ASN A 52 -1.02 13.24 -5.04
N LEU A 53 -1.62 14.06 -4.17
CA LEU A 53 -2.27 15.30 -4.60
C LEU A 53 -1.27 16.29 -5.21
N MET A 54 -0.10 16.45 -4.58
CA MET A 54 0.93 17.36 -5.07
C MET A 54 1.58 16.87 -6.36
N ASP A 55 1.66 15.56 -6.61
CA ASP A 55 2.14 15.03 -7.88
C ASP A 55 1.30 15.53 -9.05
N PHE A 56 -0.01 15.54 -8.89
CA PHE A 56 -0.89 16.13 -9.89
C PHE A 56 -0.79 17.66 -9.94
N CYS A 57 -0.86 18.35 -8.78
CA CYS A 57 -0.91 19.81 -8.76
C CYS A 57 0.40 20.48 -9.23
N ILE A 58 1.54 20.07 -8.68
CA ILE A 58 2.86 20.58 -9.07
C ILE A 58 3.22 20.08 -10.46
N GLY A 59 2.90 18.82 -10.78
CA GLY A 59 3.08 18.27 -12.11
C GLY A 59 2.35 19.09 -13.17
N THR A 60 1.09 19.48 -12.92
CA THR A 60 0.30 20.35 -13.80
C THR A 60 0.96 21.71 -14.02
N VAL A 61 1.47 22.33 -12.95
CA VAL A 61 2.19 23.61 -13.06
C VAL A 61 3.41 23.48 -13.96
N MET A 62 4.24 22.46 -13.75
CA MET A 62 5.42 22.24 -14.58
C MET A 62 5.07 21.83 -16.01
N TRP A 63 3.97 21.10 -16.18
CA TRP A 63 3.47 20.65 -17.47
C TRP A 63 3.08 21.82 -18.37
N PHE A 64 2.25 22.75 -17.90
CA PHE A 64 1.86 23.91 -18.72
C PHE A 64 3.01 24.91 -18.90
N ILE A 65 3.98 24.96 -17.98
CA ILE A 65 5.15 25.84 -18.09
C ILE A 65 6.11 25.32 -19.16
N CYS A 66 6.36 24.01 -19.22
CA CYS A 66 7.39 23.45 -20.08
C CYS A 66 7.17 21.99 -20.51
N GLY A 67 6.61 21.14 -19.64
CA GLY A 67 6.51 19.70 -19.90
C GLY A 67 5.74 19.38 -21.17
N ALA A 68 4.58 20.01 -21.39
CA ALA A 68 3.78 19.81 -22.59
C ALA A 68 4.55 20.15 -23.87
N SER A 69 5.30 21.25 -23.87
CA SER A 69 6.09 21.68 -25.04
C SER A 69 7.26 20.74 -25.30
N LEU A 70 7.93 20.25 -24.24
CA LEU A 70 9.03 19.30 -24.38
C LEU A 70 8.58 17.91 -24.86
N MET A 71 7.30 17.55 -24.66
CA MET A 71 6.74 16.30 -25.15
C MET A 71 6.04 16.42 -26.52
N LEU A 72 5.16 17.41 -26.67
CA LEU A 72 4.24 17.55 -27.81
C LEU A 72 4.66 18.62 -28.81
N GLY A 73 5.68 19.42 -28.47
CA GLY A 73 6.20 20.46 -29.36
C GLY A 73 6.90 19.88 -30.59
N PRO A 74 7.23 20.74 -31.58
CA PRO A 74 7.89 20.32 -32.81
C PRO A 74 9.21 19.60 -32.53
N ASP A 75 9.49 18.50 -33.23
CA ASP A 75 10.75 17.75 -33.11
C ASP A 75 11.97 18.70 -33.21
N ILE A 76 12.81 18.69 -32.17
CA ILE A 76 14.13 19.34 -32.18
C ILE A 76 15.24 18.31 -31.96
N LEU A 77 16.47 18.70 -32.32
CA LEU A 77 17.68 17.89 -32.11
C LEU A 77 17.55 16.45 -32.65
N ASN A 78 16.94 16.31 -33.83
CA ASN A 78 16.68 15.02 -34.47
C ASN A 78 15.83 14.07 -33.60
N GLY A 79 14.75 14.59 -33.00
CA GLY A 79 13.77 13.83 -32.22
C GLY A 79 14.17 13.52 -30.79
N PHE A 80 15.09 14.31 -30.22
CA PHE A 80 15.50 14.19 -28.83
C PHE A 80 14.53 14.90 -27.87
N ALA A 81 13.84 15.95 -28.30
CA ALA A 81 12.83 16.63 -27.48
C ALA A 81 11.88 17.43 -28.38
N GLY A 82 10.74 17.83 -27.82
CA GLY A 82 9.87 18.83 -28.40
C GLY A 82 10.42 20.25 -28.19
N GLY A 83 10.18 21.11 -29.16
CA GLY A 83 10.55 22.53 -29.13
C GLY A 83 9.73 23.29 -28.10
N PHE A 84 10.39 24.19 -27.36
CA PHE A 84 9.73 24.98 -26.34
C PHE A 84 8.71 25.96 -26.95
N SER A 85 7.47 25.92 -26.47
CA SER A 85 6.37 26.78 -26.88
C SER A 85 5.56 27.27 -25.67
N PHE A 86 4.93 28.44 -25.80
CA PHE A 86 3.97 29.00 -24.85
C PHE A 86 2.58 29.15 -25.48
N ASP A 87 2.24 28.34 -26.48
CA ASP A 87 0.96 28.44 -27.20
C ASP A 87 -0.25 28.27 -26.27
N VAL A 88 -0.14 27.48 -25.20
CA VAL A 88 -1.16 27.37 -24.14
C VAL A 88 -1.53 28.74 -23.51
N PHE A 89 -0.66 29.74 -23.61
CA PHE A 89 -0.91 31.11 -23.14
C PHE A 89 -1.14 32.11 -24.28
N THR A 90 -0.55 31.87 -25.44
CA THR A 90 -0.42 32.88 -26.51
C THR A 90 -1.25 32.58 -27.74
N ASP A 91 -1.59 31.31 -27.98
CA ASP A 91 -2.49 30.85 -29.04
C ASP A 91 -3.50 29.84 -28.48
N TYR A 92 -4.21 30.25 -27.43
CA TYR A 92 -5.16 29.36 -26.75
C TYR A 92 -6.17 28.78 -27.75
N GLY A 93 -6.73 29.61 -28.66
CA GLY A 93 -7.75 29.18 -29.63
C GLY A 93 -7.31 28.08 -30.61
N GLY A 94 -6.02 28.00 -30.95
CA GLY A 94 -5.44 26.97 -31.82
C GLY A 94 -4.82 25.79 -31.07
N PHE A 95 -4.82 25.80 -29.74
CA PHE A 95 -4.13 24.83 -28.91
C PHE A 95 -4.84 23.47 -28.83
N ASP A 96 -4.09 22.36 -28.91
CA ASP A 96 -4.64 21.02 -28.74
C ASP A 96 -4.83 20.68 -27.25
N TYR A 97 -5.98 21.08 -26.72
CA TYR A 97 -6.36 20.83 -25.33
C TYR A 97 -6.48 19.32 -25.02
N SER A 98 -6.90 18.52 -26.00
CA SER A 98 -7.13 17.09 -25.83
C SER A 98 -5.82 16.37 -25.56
N ALA A 99 -4.84 16.54 -26.46
CA ALA A 99 -3.51 15.95 -26.29
C ALA A 99 -2.82 16.49 -25.03
N PHE A 100 -2.99 17.78 -24.74
CA PHE A 100 -2.43 18.39 -23.53
C PHE A 100 -2.92 17.74 -22.24
N VAL A 101 -4.25 17.59 -22.08
CA VAL A 101 -4.85 17.05 -20.85
C VAL A 101 -4.59 15.56 -20.71
N PHE A 102 -4.66 14.80 -21.81
CA PHE A 102 -4.39 13.36 -21.77
C PHE A 102 -2.93 13.05 -21.38
N ASN A 103 -1.96 13.76 -21.96
CA ASN A 103 -0.56 13.52 -21.63
C ASN A 103 -0.17 14.07 -20.25
N LEU A 104 -0.86 15.10 -19.75
CA LEU A 104 -0.72 15.56 -18.37
C LEU A 104 -1.03 14.44 -17.37
N VAL A 105 -2.13 13.72 -17.56
CA VAL A 105 -2.53 12.68 -16.59
C VAL A 105 -1.55 11.51 -16.61
N PHE A 106 -0.94 11.17 -17.76
CA PHE A 106 0.17 10.21 -17.86
C PHE A 106 1.45 10.68 -17.17
N CYS A 107 1.81 11.96 -17.35
CA CYS A 107 2.92 12.58 -16.65
C CYS A 107 2.74 12.48 -15.13
N ALA A 108 1.55 12.85 -14.63
CA ALA A 108 1.23 12.76 -13.21
C ALA A 108 1.23 11.32 -12.69
N THR A 109 0.80 10.34 -13.49
CA THR A 109 0.91 8.91 -13.13
C THR A 109 2.38 8.49 -13.00
N THR A 110 3.25 8.93 -13.90
CA THR A 110 4.69 8.62 -13.81
C THR A 110 5.31 9.19 -12.54
N ALA A 111 4.96 10.44 -12.18
CA ALA A 111 5.43 11.09 -10.96
C ALA A 111 5.00 10.34 -9.70
N THR A 112 3.72 9.95 -9.62
CA THR A 112 3.12 9.35 -8.41
C THR A 112 3.61 7.93 -8.11
N ILE A 113 4.13 7.18 -9.08
CA ILE A 113 4.70 5.83 -8.82
C ILE A 113 5.80 5.87 -7.74
N VAL A 114 6.49 7.01 -7.60
CA VAL A 114 7.61 7.15 -6.67
C VAL A 114 7.17 7.36 -5.23
N SER A 115 6.00 7.97 -4.96
CA SER A 115 5.54 8.27 -3.59
C SER A 115 5.45 7.02 -2.76
N GLY A 116 4.87 5.94 -3.29
CA GLY A 116 4.71 4.67 -2.59
C GLY A 116 6.04 4.06 -2.13
N SER A 117 7.05 4.02 -3.02
CA SER A 117 8.37 3.48 -2.68
C SER A 117 9.15 4.33 -1.68
N MET A 118 8.88 5.64 -1.68
CA MET A 118 9.53 6.66 -0.88
C MET A 118 8.69 7.08 0.35
N ALA A 119 7.60 6.37 0.63
CA ALA A 119 6.69 6.70 1.73
C ALA A 119 7.36 6.62 3.11
N GLU A 120 6.75 7.30 4.08
CA GLU A 120 7.02 7.24 5.53
C GLU A 120 8.32 7.87 6.05
N ARG A 121 9.31 8.14 5.19
CA ARG A 121 10.58 8.77 5.61
C ARG A 121 11.15 9.83 4.69
N THR A 122 10.49 10.09 3.56
CA THR A 122 10.88 11.18 2.65
C THR A 122 10.29 12.49 3.11
N LYS A 123 11.15 13.50 3.21
CA LYS A 123 10.75 14.87 3.48
C LYS A 123 9.81 15.40 2.40
N PHE A 124 8.66 15.93 2.80
CA PHE A 124 7.59 16.34 1.90
C PHE A 124 8.04 17.41 0.89
N SER A 125 8.77 18.44 1.32
CA SER A 125 9.27 19.49 0.42
C SER A 125 10.23 18.95 -0.63
N SER A 126 11.09 18.01 -0.25
CA SER A 126 12.01 17.31 -1.16
C SER A 126 11.28 16.47 -2.20
N TYR A 127 10.17 15.85 -1.80
CA TYR A 127 9.29 15.13 -2.70
C TYR A 127 8.60 16.06 -3.71
N CYS A 128 8.11 17.23 -3.27
CA CYS A 128 7.54 18.25 -4.15
C CYS A 128 8.55 18.73 -5.22
N VAL A 129 9.81 18.92 -4.85
CA VAL A 129 10.88 19.29 -5.80
C VAL A 129 11.12 18.17 -6.81
N TYR A 130 11.19 16.92 -6.37
CA TYR A 130 11.29 15.76 -7.26
C TYR A 130 10.13 15.73 -8.27
N SER A 131 8.89 15.90 -7.79
CA SER A 131 7.69 15.90 -8.60
C SER A 131 7.69 16.97 -9.69
N ALA A 132 8.19 18.17 -9.35
CA ALA A 132 8.41 19.24 -10.31
C ALA A 132 9.43 18.84 -11.38
N VAL A 133 10.56 18.25 -10.99
CA VAL A 133 11.66 17.89 -11.91
C VAL A 133 11.25 16.78 -12.89
N ILE A 134 10.59 15.73 -12.40
CA ILE A 134 10.16 14.63 -13.27
C ILE A 134 9.13 15.11 -14.31
N SER A 135 8.19 15.95 -13.89
CA SER A 135 7.13 16.48 -14.74
C SER A 135 7.60 17.56 -15.71
N ALA A 136 8.70 18.25 -15.38
CA ALA A 136 9.27 19.30 -16.23
C ALA A 136 10.21 18.75 -17.31
N VAL A 137 11.03 17.74 -16.99
CA VAL A 137 12.18 17.37 -17.82
C VAL A 137 12.29 15.88 -18.06
N ILE A 138 12.24 15.05 -17.00
CA ILE A 138 12.60 13.64 -17.12
C ILE A 138 11.59 12.89 -17.99
N TYR A 139 10.31 12.93 -17.63
CA TYR A 139 9.24 12.24 -18.36
C TYR A 139 8.98 12.88 -19.74
N PRO A 140 8.77 14.20 -19.87
CA PRO A 140 8.41 14.78 -21.17
C PRO A 140 9.40 14.51 -22.29
N ILE A 141 10.70 14.51 -21.98
CA ILE A 141 11.76 14.28 -22.98
C ILE A 141 11.75 12.83 -23.46
N GLU A 142 11.67 11.86 -22.57
CA GLU A 142 11.67 10.45 -22.99
C GLU A 142 10.35 10.04 -23.64
N ALA A 143 9.22 10.58 -23.14
CA ALA A 143 7.91 10.38 -23.75
C ALA A 143 7.85 10.97 -25.17
N HIS A 144 8.55 12.08 -25.44
CA HIS A 144 8.70 12.62 -26.80
C HIS A 144 9.33 11.61 -27.77
N TRP A 145 10.30 10.82 -27.29
CA TRP A 145 10.99 9.84 -28.14
C TRP A 145 10.03 8.81 -28.71
N THR A 146 9.01 8.42 -27.94
CA THR A 146 8.07 7.36 -28.27
C THR A 146 6.75 7.88 -28.84
N TRP A 147 6.21 8.98 -28.29
CA TRP A 147 4.87 9.48 -28.62
C TRP A 147 4.84 10.89 -29.23
N GLY A 148 5.92 11.66 -29.09
CA GLY A 148 6.03 13.02 -29.62
C GLY A 148 6.57 13.13 -31.05
N GLY A 149 6.79 12.00 -31.74
CA GLY A 149 7.41 11.95 -33.07
C GLY A 149 8.92 11.70 -33.07
N GLY A 150 9.52 11.53 -31.89
CA GLY A 150 10.96 11.41 -31.70
C GLY A 150 11.63 10.15 -32.25
N PHE A 151 12.90 9.96 -31.90
CA PHE A 151 13.72 8.94 -32.57
C PHE A 151 13.32 7.49 -32.29
N LEU A 152 12.71 7.17 -31.13
CA LEU A 152 12.24 5.81 -30.83
C LEU A 152 10.99 5.44 -31.65
N ALA A 153 10.08 6.40 -31.84
CA ALA A 153 8.94 6.24 -32.74
C ALA A 153 9.42 5.92 -34.17
N ARG A 154 10.39 6.68 -34.69
CA ARG A 154 10.96 6.44 -36.04
C ARG A 154 11.78 5.14 -36.14
N TRP A 155 12.33 4.66 -35.03
CA TRP A 155 13.02 3.36 -34.94
C TRP A 155 12.04 2.17 -35.05
N GLY A 156 10.76 2.39 -34.73
CA GLY A 156 9.74 1.34 -34.61
C GLY A 156 9.80 0.63 -33.26
N PHE A 157 10.20 1.37 -32.21
CA PHE A 157 9.93 0.97 -30.82
C PHE A 157 8.45 1.21 -30.54
N HIS A 158 7.78 0.23 -29.91
CA HIS A 158 6.35 0.30 -29.62
C HIS A 158 6.09 0.18 -28.13
N ASP A 159 5.38 1.15 -27.61
CA ASP A 159 4.85 1.19 -26.25
C ASP A 159 3.50 1.91 -26.33
N TYR A 160 2.42 1.16 -26.47
CA TYR A 160 1.12 1.74 -26.81
C TYR A 160 0.59 2.71 -25.76
N ALA A 161 0.70 2.33 -24.47
CA ALA A 161 0.18 3.14 -23.37
C ALA A 161 1.17 3.40 -22.22
N GLY A 162 2.40 2.85 -22.22
CA GLY A 162 3.43 3.22 -21.23
C GLY A 162 3.96 2.13 -20.29
N SER A 163 4.17 0.87 -20.71
CA SER A 163 4.97 -0.05 -19.85
C SER A 163 6.40 0.47 -19.69
N ASN A 164 6.94 1.10 -20.73
CA ASN A 164 8.26 1.71 -20.72
C ASN A 164 8.19 3.16 -20.19
N CYS A 165 7.53 4.05 -20.93
CA CYS A 165 7.58 5.50 -20.69
C CYS A 165 6.99 5.92 -19.33
N ILE A 166 6.05 5.15 -18.78
CA ILE A 166 5.40 5.48 -17.51
C ILE A 166 5.87 4.53 -16.41
N HIS A 167 5.63 3.24 -16.57
CA HIS A 167 5.84 2.29 -15.47
C HIS A 167 7.30 1.96 -15.23
N MET A 168 8.09 1.65 -16.27
CA MET A 168 9.52 1.42 -16.08
C MET A 168 10.21 2.71 -15.62
N VAL A 169 9.93 3.86 -16.24
CA VAL A 169 10.50 5.16 -15.85
C VAL A 169 10.18 5.49 -14.39
N GLY A 170 8.90 5.50 -14.01
CA GLY A 170 8.48 5.73 -12.63
C GLY A 170 9.06 4.71 -11.66
N GLY A 171 9.14 3.44 -12.07
CA GLY A 171 9.71 2.35 -11.27
C GLY A 171 11.22 2.46 -11.04
N ILE A 172 11.99 2.91 -12.05
CA ILE A 172 13.43 3.20 -11.91
C ILE A 172 13.62 4.39 -10.98
N CYS A 173 12.82 5.45 -11.13
CA CYS A 173 12.83 6.59 -10.23
C CYS A 173 12.54 6.17 -8.79
N ALA A 174 11.54 5.30 -8.58
CA ALA A 174 11.17 4.73 -7.30
C ALA A 174 12.33 3.94 -6.67
N PHE A 175 12.98 3.07 -7.45
CA PHE A 175 14.11 2.27 -6.97
C PHE A 175 15.30 3.15 -6.55
N ILE A 176 15.72 4.09 -7.41
CA ILE A 176 16.85 4.97 -7.13
C ILE A 176 16.54 5.90 -5.95
N GLY A 177 15.32 6.43 -5.89
CA GLY A 177 14.84 7.27 -4.80
C GLY A 177 14.88 6.52 -3.46
N ALA A 178 14.27 5.33 -3.40
CA ALA A 178 14.26 4.50 -2.19
C ALA A 178 15.67 4.05 -1.78
N TRP A 179 16.55 3.74 -2.74
CA TRP A 179 17.94 3.37 -2.49
C TRP A 179 18.76 4.53 -1.89
N LEU A 180 18.68 5.74 -2.49
CA LEU A 180 19.40 6.92 -2.00
C LEU A 180 18.87 7.44 -0.66
N LEU A 181 17.58 7.27 -0.42
CA LEU A 181 16.89 7.64 0.82
C LEU A 181 17.17 6.68 1.98
N GLY A 182 17.43 5.42 1.67
CA GLY A 182 17.64 4.36 2.64
C GLY A 182 16.35 3.78 3.22
N PRO A 183 16.46 2.63 3.93
CA PRO A 183 15.32 1.89 4.45
C PRO A 183 14.63 2.58 5.62
N ARG A 184 13.35 2.28 5.88
CA ARG A 184 12.66 2.71 7.12
C ARG A 184 13.36 2.12 8.35
N ILE A 185 13.36 2.87 9.44
CA ILE A 185 13.93 2.44 10.72
C ILE A 185 13.29 1.12 11.15
N GLY A 186 14.13 0.14 11.48
CA GLY A 186 13.69 -1.20 11.89
C GLY A 186 13.38 -2.17 10.75
N LYS A 187 13.39 -1.76 9.46
CA LYS A 187 13.13 -2.67 8.33
C LYS A 187 14.17 -3.79 8.22
N PHE A 188 15.44 -3.45 8.43
CA PHE A 188 16.56 -4.39 8.35
C PHE A 188 17.38 -4.34 9.63
N GLU A 189 17.48 -5.48 10.32
CA GLU A 189 18.42 -5.63 11.44
C GLU A 189 19.79 -5.98 10.89
N ARG A 190 20.82 -5.36 11.47
CA ARG A 190 22.21 -5.52 11.03
C ARG A 190 23.10 -5.97 12.18
N ASP A 191 24.07 -6.82 11.87
CA ASP A 191 25.11 -7.19 12.82
C ASP A 191 26.18 -6.08 12.96
N ARG A 192 27.18 -6.33 13.82
CA ARG A 192 28.32 -5.41 14.04
C ARG A 192 29.17 -5.19 12.78
N SER A 193 29.06 -6.04 11.77
CA SER A 193 29.74 -5.93 10.47
C SER A 193 28.85 -5.24 9.43
N ASN A 194 27.72 -4.66 9.84
CA ASN A 194 26.72 -3.99 9.01
C ASN A 194 26.01 -4.91 8.00
N LYS A 195 26.09 -6.23 8.17
CA LYS A 195 25.40 -7.21 7.33
C LYS A 195 23.96 -7.39 7.83
N VAL A 196 23.00 -7.44 6.91
CA VAL A 196 21.59 -7.70 7.27
C VAL A 196 21.45 -9.13 7.77
N THR A 197 20.96 -9.27 8.99
CA THR A 197 20.69 -10.55 9.65
C THR A 197 19.22 -10.93 9.60
N LYS A 198 18.33 -9.93 9.49
CA LYS A 198 16.89 -10.13 9.48
C LYS A 198 16.18 -9.02 8.71
N VAL A 199 15.17 -9.41 7.95
CA VAL A 199 14.20 -8.51 7.31
C VAL A 199 12.94 -8.52 8.15
N ASN A 200 12.46 -7.33 8.54
CA ASN A 200 11.19 -7.16 9.24
C ASN A 200 10.10 -6.74 8.25
N ALA A 201 8.90 -7.31 8.40
CA ALA A 201 7.74 -6.87 7.63
C ALA A 201 7.06 -5.68 8.32
N PHE A 202 6.62 -4.70 7.53
CA PHE A 202 5.72 -3.64 7.99
C PHE A 202 4.39 -3.77 7.24
N PRO A 203 3.38 -4.39 7.87
CA PRO A 203 2.07 -4.52 7.25
C PRO A 203 1.44 -3.15 7.00
N GLY A 204 0.73 -3.03 5.87
CA GLY A 204 -0.15 -1.91 5.61
C GLY A 204 -1.26 -1.81 6.65
N HIS A 205 -1.57 -0.60 7.10
CA HIS A 205 -2.51 -0.40 8.20
C HIS A 205 -3.97 -0.68 7.80
N ASN A 206 -4.31 -0.65 6.50
CA ASN A 206 -5.69 -0.85 6.04
C ASN A 206 -5.72 -1.43 4.61
N LEU A 207 -5.79 -2.76 4.51
CA LEU A 207 -5.88 -3.45 3.22
C LEU A 207 -7.21 -3.23 2.50
N VAL A 208 -8.27 -2.76 3.18
CA VAL A 208 -9.56 -2.47 2.54
C VAL A 208 -9.46 -1.24 1.65
N ILE A 209 -8.83 -0.16 2.13
CA ILE A 209 -8.57 1.01 1.28
C ILE A 209 -7.49 0.71 0.23
N ALA A 210 -6.52 -0.17 0.53
CA ALA A 210 -5.57 -0.63 -0.47
C ALA A 210 -6.28 -1.34 -1.64
N ALA A 211 -7.21 -2.24 -1.32
CA ALA A 211 -8.04 -2.93 -2.31
C ALA A 211 -8.93 -1.96 -3.09
N LEU A 212 -9.56 -0.98 -2.43
CA LEU A 212 -10.31 0.08 -3.11
C LEU A 212 -9.43 0.83 -4.11
N GLY A 213 -8.20 1.18 -3.71
CA GLY A 213 -7.22 1.81 -4.59
C GLY A 213 -6.94 0.96 -5.83
N VAL A 214 -6.67 -0.34 -5.66
CA VAL A 214 -6.42 -1.28 -6.77
C VAL A 214 -7.62 -1.39 -7.72
N PHE A 215 -8.86 -1.43 -7.21
CA PHE A 215 -10.05 -1.44 -8.07
C PHE A 215 -10.23 -0.13 -8.86
N ILE A 216 -9.96 1.01 -8.23
CA ILE A 216 -9.96 2.31 -8.91
C ILE A 216 -8.90 2.34 -10.01
N LEU A 217 -7.69 1.86 -9.72
CA LEU A 217 -6.60 1.78 -10.69
C LEU A 217 -6.97 0.88 -11.87
N TRP A 218 -7.56 -0.29 -11.62
CA TRP A 218 -8.01 -1.18 -12.69
C TRP A 218 -9.09 -0.51 -13.57
N LEU A 219 -10.10 0.12 -12.96
CA LEU A 219 -11.11 0.86 -13.71
C LEU A 219 -10.47 1.96 -14.57
N GLY A 220 -9.58 2.75 -13.98
CA GLY A 220 -8.84 3.80 -14.68
C GLY A 220 -7.98 3.26 -15.84
N TRP A 221 -7.48 2.03 -15.72
CA TRP A 221 -6.65 1.39 -16.72
C TRP A 221 -7.35 1.12 -18.05
N TYR A 222 -8.68 0.99 -18.05
CA TYR A 222 -9.45 0.94 -19.30
C TYR A 222 -9.35 2.26 -20.07
N GLY A 223 -9.31 3.40 -19.36
CA GLY A 223 -8.99 4.69 -19.96
C GLY A 223 -7.51 4.78 -20.35
N PHE A 224 -6.63 4.33 -19.47
CA PHE A 224 -5.17 4.36 -19.67
C PHE A 224 -4.74 3.65 -20.94
N ASN A 225 -5.16 2.40 -21.11
CA ASN A 225 -4.84 1.62 -22.31
C ASN A 225 -5.78 2.00 -23.46
N GLY A 226 -7.08 2.14 -23.22
CA GLY A 226 -8.06 2.24 -24.31
C GLY A 226 -8.20 3.60 -24.97
N ALA A 227 -7.71 4.70 -24.38
CA ALA A 227 -8.00 6.04 -24.89
C ALA A 227 -7.49 6.28 -26.31
N ALA A 228 -6.33 5.72 -26.66
CA ALA A 228 -5.70 5.90 -27.97
C ALA A 228 -6.37 5.08 -29.10
N ALA A 229 -7.37 4.25 -28.80
CA ALA A 229 -8.08 3.47 -29.82
C ALA A 229 -8.94 4.38 -30.69
N THR A 230 -8.89 4.17 -32.01
CA THR A 230 -9.63 4.94 -33.02
C THR A 230 -10.78 4.17 -33.68
N ASP A 231 -10.98 2.91 -33.26
CA ASP A 231 -12.08 2.06 -33.71
C ASP A 231 -12.53 1.07 -32.63
N VAL A 232 -13.72 0.49 -32.83
CA VAL A 232 -14.37 -0.40 -31.85
C VAL A 232 -13.63 -1.75 -31.72
N PRO A 233 -13.18 -2.42 -32.79
CA PRO A 233 -12.40 -3.66 -32.67
C PRO A 233 -11.12 -3.49 -31.83
N THR A 234 -10.36 -2.43 -32.06
CA THR A 234 -9.14 -2.12 -31.31
C THR A 234 -9.46 -1.83 -29.86
N LEU A 235 -10.43 -0.97 -29.58
CA LEU A 235 -10.87 -0.67 -28.21
C LEU A 235 -11.32 -1.93 -27.46
N GLY A 236 -12.12 -2.78 -28.11
CA GLY A 236 -12.60 -4.04 -27.55
C GLY A 236 -11.46 -5.03 -27.26
N SER A 237 -10.48 -5.13 -28.16
CA SER A 237 -9.30 -5.97 -27.97
C SER A 237 -8.43 -5.47 -26.82
N VAL A 238 -8.18 -4.16 -26.74
CA VAL A 238 -7.41 -3.54 -25.66
C VAL A 238 -8.08 -3.77 -24.31
N PHE A 239 -9.42 -3.66 -24.23
CA PHE A 239 -10.16 -3.95 -23.00
C PHE A 239 -10.06 -5.42 -22.60
N LEU A 240 -10.12 -6.32 -23.58
CA LEU A 240 -9.97 -7.76 -23.34
C LEU A 240 -8.60 -8.05 -22.73
N THR A 241 -7.51 -7.59 -23.35
CA THR A 241 -6.15 -7.84 -22.85
C THR A 241 -5.92 -7.19 -21.49
N THR A 242 -6.41 -5.96 -21.28
CA THR A 242 -6.39 -5.22 -20.00
C THR A 242 -7.21 -5.90 -18.90
N THR A 243 -8.15 -6.79 -19.25
CA THR A 243 -8.87 -7.62 -18.28
C THR A 243 -8.13 -8.94 -18.02
N VAL A 244 -7.71 -9.62 -19.08
CA VAL A 244 -7.15 -10.97 -19.00
C VAL A 244 -5.81 -10.99 -18.27
N ALA A 245 -4.87 -10.12 -18.64
CA ALA A 245 -3.52 -10.13 -18.08
C ALA A 245 -3.52 -9.96 -16.54
N PRO A 246 -4.14 -8.94 -15.94
CA PRO A 246 -4.19 -8.81 -14.48
C PRO A 246 -5.01 -9.90 -13.79
N SER A 247 -6.09 -10.40 -14.39
CA SER A 247 -6.83 -11.53 -13.82
C SER A 247 -5.93 -12.77 -13.71
N VAL A 248 -5.18 -13.10 -14.77
CA VAL A 248 -4.26 -14.24 -14.75
C VAL A 248 -3.09 -14.00 -13.79
N ALA A 249 -2.52 -12.79 -13.77
CA ALA A 249 -1.46 -12.43 -12.82
C ALA A 249 -1.90 -12.64 -11.36
N THR A 250 -3.12 -12.20 -11.03
CA THR A 250 -3.71 -12.35 -9.70
C THR A 250 -3.88 -13.81 -9.31
N VAL A 251 -4.45 -14.62 -10.21
CA VAL A 251 -4.66 -16.07 -9.96
C VAL A 251 -3.33 -16.80 -9.80
N VAL A 252 -2.35 -16.53 -10.66
CA VAL A 252 -1.03 -17.16 -10.57
C VAL A 252 -0.32 -16.78 -9.27
N CYS A 253 -0.35 -15.51 -8.89
CA CYS A 253 0.18 -15.06 -7.60
C CYS A 253 -0.54 -15.73 -6.41
N MET A 254 -1.87 -15.80 -6.44
CA MET A 254 -2.66 -16.45 -5.40
C MET A 254 -2.26 -17.92 -5.25
N LEU A 255 -2.17 -18.66 -6.34
CA LEU A 255 -1.77 -20.06 -6.34
C LEU A 255 -0.33 -20.22 -5.83
N PHE A 256 0.59 -19.39 -6.31
CA PHE A 256 1.99 -19.42 -5.88
C PHE A 256 2.12 -19.16 -4.38
N THR A 257 1.50 -18.10 -3.87
CA THR A 257 1.56 -17.74 -2.45
C THR A 257 0.89 -18.80 -1.58
N TRP A 258 -0.23 -19.39 -2.03
CA TRP A 258 -0.88 -20.49 -1.34
C TRP A 258 0.02 -21.73 -1.26
N ILE A 259 0.63 -22.16 -2.37
CA ILE A 259 1.54 -23.31 -2.39
C ILE A 259 2.78 -23.04 -1.53
N LYS A 260 3.36 -21.84 -1.62
CA LYS A 260 4.62 -21.49 -0.95
C LYS A 260 4.45 -21.23 0.54
N TYR A 261 3.36 -20.58 0.94
CA TYR A 261 3.14 -20.06 2.29
C TYR A 261 1.94 -20.69 3.02
N GLY A 262 1.21 -21.61 2.38
CA GLY A 262 0.07 -22.33 2.96
C GLY A 262 -1.26 -21.57 2.91
N LYS A 263 -1.25 -20.26 2.62
CA LYS A 263 -2.44 -19.39 2.52
C LYS A 263 -2.25 -18.37 1.38
N PRO A 264 -3.33 -17.92 0.71
CA PRO A 264 -3.24 -16.86 -0.29
C PRO A 264 -2.92 -15.51 0.37
N ASP A 265 -1.96 -14.76 -0.18
CA ASP A 265 -1.56 -13.45 0.34
C ASP A 265 -2.36 -12.32 -0.33
N VAL A 266 -3.23 -11.66 0.42
CA VAL A 266 -4.10 -10.58 -0.08
C VAL A 266 -3.28 -9.41 -0.62
N SER A 267 -2.26 -8.97 0.10
CA SER A 267 -1.43 -7.82 -0.28
C SER A 267 -0.68 -8.07 -1.58
N MET A 268 -0.22 -9.31 -1.77
CA MET A 268 0.54 -9.71 -2.95
C MET A 268 -0.38 -9.93 -4.14
N CYS A 269 -1.58 -10.48 -3.94
CA CYS A 269 -2.60 -10.58 -4.99
C CYS A 269 -3.02 -9.20 -5.51
N LEU A 270 -3.21 -8.21 -4.63
CA LEU A 270 -3.49 -6.83 -5.03
C LEU A 270 -2.36 -6.24 -5.90
N ASN A 271 -1.11 -6.45 -5.48
CA ASN A 271 0.05 -6.05 -6.29
C ASN A 271 0.17 -6.83 -7.60
N ALA A 272 -0.23 -8.10 -7.64
CA ALA A 272 -0.23 -8.91 -8.85
C ALA A 272 -1.26 -8.44 -9.88
N SER A 273 -2.44 -7.98 -9.44
CA SER A 273 -3.40 -7.30 -10.31
C SER A 273 -2.73 -6.09 -10.99
N LEU A 274 -2.08 -5.22 -10.20
CA LEU A 274 -1.40 -4.05 -10.74
C LEU A 274 -0.21 -4.42 -11.65
N ALA A 275 0.56 -5.45 -11.29
CA ALA A 275 1.69 -5.93 -12.09
C ALA A 275 1.24 -6.44 -13.48
N GLY A 276 0.13 -7.17 -13.55
CA GLY A 276 -0.43 -7.63 -14.82
C GLY A 276 -0.98 -6.48 -15.67
N LEU A 277 -1.59 -5.46 -15.03
CA LEU A 277 -2.00 -4.23 -15.69
C LEU A 277 -0.78 -3.49 -16.29
N VAL A 278 0.29 -3.31 -15.50
CA VAL A 278 1.54 -2.69 -15.96
C VAL A 278 2.16 -3.41 -17.15
N ALA A 279 2.21 -4.74 -17.10
CA ALA A 279 2.89 -5.52 -18.13
C ALA A 279 2.11 -5.57 -19.44
N ILE A 280 0.78 -5.49 -19.41
CA ILE A 280 -0.03 -5.46 -20.64
C ILE A 280 -0.09 -4.06 -21.26
N THR A 281 0.25 -3.00 -20.54
CA THR A 281 0.17 -1.61 -21.02
C THR A 281 0.85 -1.37 -22.39
N ALA A 282 2.10 -1.80 -22.59
CA ALA A 282 2.80 -1.63 -23.87
C ALA A 282 2.23 -2.49 -25.01
N PRO A 283 1.92 -3.78 -24.81
CA PRO A 283 1.42 -4.64 -25.87
C PRO A 283 -0.12 -4.74 -25.97
N CYS A 284 -0.92 -3.95 -25.24
CA CYS A 284 -2.36 -4.21 -25.12
C CYS A 284 -3.14 -4.11 -26.45
N ASP A 285 -2.62 -3.38 -27.44
CA ASP A 285 -3.18 -3.22 -28.78
C ASP A 285 -2.69 -4.28 -29.78
N VAL A 286 -1.53 -4.90 -29.51
CA VAL A 286 -0.85 -5.85 -30.42
C VAL A 286 -0.79 -7.28 -29.92
N ALA A 287 -1.17 -7.56 -28.67
CA ALA A 287 -1.26 -8.92 -28.15
C ALA A 287 -2.66 -9.51 -28.31
N ASP A 288 -2.74 -10.81 -28.60
CA ASP A 288 -3.99 -11.57 -28.50
C ASP A 288 -4.28 -12.01 -27.04
N CYS A 289 -5.40 -12.70 -26.84
CA CYS A 289 -5.80 -13.20 -25.52
C CYS A 289 -4.81 -14.21 -24.92
N ALA A 290 -4.19 -15.06 -25.74
CA ALA A 290 -3.24 -16.06 -25.28
C ALA A 290 -1.93 -15.39 -24.83
N GLY A 291 -1.42 -14.45 -25.62
CA GLY A 291 -0.30 -13.59 -25.28
C GLY A 291 -0.56 -12.83 -23.99
N ALA A 292 -1.72 -12.16 -23.86
CA ALA A 292 -2.10 -11.44 -22.65
C ALA A 292 -2.15 -12.35 -21.40
N ALA A 293 -2.66 -13.57 -21.53
CA ALA A 293 -2.68 -14.54 -20.43
C ALA A 293 -1.26 -14.95 -19.99
N VAL A 294 -0.35 -15.19 -20.94
CA VAL A 294 1.05 -15.54 -20.63
C VAL A 294 1.79 -14.35 -20.01
N ILE A 295 1.60 -13.15 -20.54
CA ILE A 295 2.15 -11.90 -19.99
C ILE A 295 1.73 -11.76 -18.52
N GLY A 296 0.43 -11.91 -18.26
CA GLY A 296 -0.14 -11.89 -16.91
C GLY A 296 0.45 -12.98 -16.00
N ALA A 297 0.56 -14.22 -16.48
CA ALA A 297 1.10 -15.32 -15.68
C ALA A 297 2.54 -15.05 -15.22
N VAL A 298 3.39 -14.54 -16.11
CA VAL A 298 4.76 -14.15 -15.78
C VAL A 298 4.76 -12.99 -14.78
N SER A 299 3.90 -11.98 -14.99
CA SER A 299 3.78 -10.84 -14.08
C SER A 299 3.40 -11.21 -12.65
N GLY A 300 2.46 -12.15 -12.50
CA GLY A 300 2.00 -12.65 -11.21
C GLY A 300 3.12 -13.30 -10.39
N LEU A 301 4.09 -13.94 -11.03
CA LEU A 301 5.29 -14.47 -10.36
C LEU A 301 6.35 -13.39 -10.17
N LEU A 302 6.58 -12.57 -11.20
CA LEU A 302 7.63 -11.56 -11.23
C LEU A 302 7.47 -10.54 -10.10
N VAL A 303 6.24 -10.16 -9.76
CA VAL A 303 5.99 -9.23 -8.65
C VAL A 303 6.40 -9.82 -7.30
N VAL A 304 6.15 -11.12 -7.07
CA VAL A 304 6.50 -11.80 -5.81
C VAL A 304 8.01 -11.89 -5.67
N PHE A 305 8.70 -12.30 -6.74
CA PHE A 305 10.15 -12.37 -6.76
C PHE A 305 10.80 -11.00 -6.72
N GLY A 306 10.17 -9.98 -7.29
CA GLY A 306 10.62 -8.59 -7.25
C GLY A 306 10.64 -8.02 -5.82
N VAL A 307 9.55 -8.22 -5.07
CA VAL A 307 9.49 -7.83 -3.66
C VAL A 307 10.54 -8.61 -2.86
N TRP A 308 10.64 -9.93 -3.08
CA TRP A 308 11.65 -10.75 -2.41
C TRP A 308 13.08 -10.27 -2.71
N PHE A 309 13.38 -9.93 -3.96
CA PHE A 309 14.68 -9.44 -4.40
C PHE A 309 15.02 -8.10 -3.74
N ASN A 310 14.05 -7.18 -3.65
CA ASN A 310 14.25 -5.91 -2.97
C ASN A 310 14.54 -6.08 -1.49
N ASP A 311 13.76 -6.92 -0.81
CA ASP A 311 13.90 -7.13 0.63
C ASP A 311 15.15 -7.94 1.00
N ASN A 312 15.49 -8.98 0.24
CA ASN A 312 16.50 -9.96 0.65
C ASN A 312 17.84 -9.84 -0.09
N VAL A 313 17.89 -9.11 -1.21
CA VAL A 313 19.10 -8.99 -2.04
C VAL A 313 19.59 -7.56 -2.09
N THR A 314 18.78 -6.63 -2.62
CA THR A 314 19.21 -5.23 -2.76
C THR A 314 19.09 -4.44 -1.46
N HIS A 315 18.25 -4.92 -0.53
CA HIS A 315 17.90 -4.25 0.72
C HIS A 315 17.35 -2.83 0.49
N VAL A 316 16.58 -2.66 -0.59
CA VAL A 316 15.84 -1.45 -0.90
C VAL A 316 14.44 -1.60 -0.33
N ASP A 317 14.12 -0.77 0.66
CA ASP A 317 12.82 -0.78 1.32
C ASP A 317 11.78 -0.02 0.50
N ASP A 318 10.83 -0.77 -0.05
CA ASP A 318 9.71 -0.29 -0.85
C ASP A 318 8.39 -0.65 -0.13
N PRO A 319 7.77 0.32 0.58
CA PRO A 319 6.57 0.10 1.38
C PRO A 319 5.42 -0.57 0.63
N VAL A 320 5.16 -0.14 -0.60
CA VAL A 320 3.98 -0.58 -1.36
C VAL A 320 4.33 -1.69 -2.35
N GLY A 321 5.60 -1.81 -2.75
CA GLY A 321 6.06 -2.74 -3.79
C GLY A 321 6.03 -2.11 -5.19
N ALA A 322 6.10 -0.77 -5.27
CA ALA A 322 6.05 -0.01 -6.51
C ALA A 322 7.16 -0.40 -7.49
N VAL A 323 8.37 -0.72 -7.02
CA VAL A 323 9.47 -1.19 -7.87
C VAL A 323 9.12 -2.53 -8.52
N ALA A 324 8.58 -3.48 -7.75
CA ALA A 324 8.21 -4.79 -8.31
C ALA A 324 7.04 -4.67 -9.29
N VAL A 325 6.05 -3.84 -8.97
CA VAL A 325 4.85 -3.60 -9.80
C VAL A 325 5.19 -2.80 -11.06
N HIS A 326 6.00 -1.75 -10.98
CA HIS A 326 6.20 -0.82 -12.09
C HIS A 326 7.53 -1.03 -12.81
N MET A 327 8.66 -1.14 -12.10
CA MET A 327 9.97 -1.30 -12.75
C MET A 327 10.07 -2.65 -13.46
N LEU A 328 9.89 -3.75 -12.71
CA LEU A 328 10.12 -5.09 -13.27
C LEU A 328 9.06 -5.48 -14.29
N ASN A 329 7.79 -5.18 -14.01
CA ASN A 329 6.72 -5.48 -14.95
C ASN A 329 6.64 -4.49 -16.11
N GLY A 330 7.12 -3.25 -15.95
CA GLY A 330 7.29 -2.32 -17.06
C GLY A 330 8.35 -2.81 -18.05
N ILE A 331 9.50 -3.30 -17.53
CA ILE A 331 10.53 -3.98 -18.33
C ILE A 331 9.93 -5.20 -19.03
N TRP A 332 9.24 -6.07 -18.28
CA TRP A 332 8.62 -7.27 -18.85
C TRP A 332 7.60 -6.94 -19.95
N GLY A 333 6.69 -6.00 -19.71
CA GLY A 333 5.68 -5.59 -20.70
C GLY A 333 6.29 -5.01 -21.96
N THR A 334 7.36 -4.22 -21.82
CA THR A 334 8.08 -3.65 -22.96
C THR A 334 8.73 -4.73 -23.83
N LEU A 335 9.33 -5.74 -23.20
CA LEU A 335 9.89 -6.89 -23.91
C LEU A 335 8.80 -7.79 -24.49
N ALA A 336 7.65 -7.89 -23.82
CA ALA A 336 6.52 -8.70 -24.26
C ALA A 336 5.97 -8.27 -25.62
N VAL A 337 6.03 -6.98 -25.98
CA VAL A 337 5.73 -6.51 -27.35
C VAL A 337 6.54 -7.29 -28.38
N GLY A 338 7.87 -7.38 -28.18
CA GLY A 338 8.76 -8.09 -29.10
C GLY A 338 8.61 -9.60 -29.12
N LEU A 339 7.85 -10.16 -28.18
CA LEU A 339 7.57 -11.59 -28.08
C LEU A 339 6.18 -11.95 -28.62
N PHE A 340 5.17 -11.13 -28.31
CA PHE A 340 3.75 -11.46 -28.46
C PHE A 340 2.95 -10.56 -29.42
N ALA A 341 3.58 -9.56 -30.06
CA ALA A 341 2.89 -8.79 -31.10
C ALA A 341 2.43 -9.72 -32.23
N THR A 342 1.18 -9.59 -32.67
CA THR A 342 0.57 -10.51 -33.66
C THR A 342 -0.38 -9.78 -34.59
N ASP A 343 -0.40 -10.18 -35.87
CA ASP A 343 -1.28 -9.62 -36.90
C ASP A 343 -2.78 -9.89 -36.66
N THR A 344 -3.09 -10.84 -35.78
CA THR A 344 -4.46 -11.16 -35.36
C THR A 344 -5.06 -10.09 -34.45
N ALA A 345 -4.23 -9.27 -33.81
CA ALA A 345 -4.68 -8.18 -32.94
C ALA A 345 -5.08 -6.97 -33.80
N PRO A 346 -6.27 -6.38 -33.61
CA PRO A 346 -6.75 -5.28 -34.46
C PRO A 346 -5.83 -4.05 -34.50
N GLY A 347 -5.15 -3.74 -33.38
CA GLY A 347 -4.23 -2.59 -33.31
C GLY A 347 -2.93 -2.78 -34.07
N PHE A 348 -2.55 -4.03 -34.41
CA PHE A 348 -1.28 -4.34 -35.06
C PHE A 348 -1.09 -3.64 -36.41
N ALA A 349 -2.17 -3.53 -37.20
CA ALA A 349 -2.11 -2.90 -38.52
C ALA A 349 -1.73 -1.41 -38.46
N VAL A 350 -2.01 -0.73 -37.33
CA VAL A 350 -1.74 0.70 -37.13
C VAL A 350 -0.41 0.92 -36.39
N ALA A 351 0.04 -0.07 -35.61
CA ALA A 351 1.27 0.02 -34.81
C ALA A 351 2.56 0.19 -35.65
N GLY A 352 2.57 -0.24 -36.92
CA GLY A 352 3.73 -0.05 -37.80
C GLY A 352 4.97 -0.86 -37.41
N ILE A 353 4.78 -1.97 -36.70
CA ILE A 353 5.83 -2.86 -36.20
C ILE A 353 5.83 -4.23 -36.89
N GLN A 354 6.83 -5.05 -36.57
CA GLN A 354 6.88 -6.46 -36.98
C GLN A 354 6.25 -7.35 -35.92
N GLU A 355 5.82 -8.54 -36.33
CA GLU A 355 5.31 -9.56 -35.41
C GLU A 355 6.37 -9.92 -34.36
N GLY A 356 5.90 -10.41 -33.22
CA GLY A 356 6.72 -10.87 -32.13
C GLY A 356 7.41 -12.19 -32.46
N LEU A 357 8.47 -12.49 -31.71
CA LEU A 357 9.27 -13.71 -31.89
C LEU A 357 8.43 -14.99 -31.86
N PHE A 358 7.40 -15.07 -31.00
CA PHE A 358 6.56 -16.26 -30.88
C PHE A 358 5.48 -16.39 -31.95
N TYR A 359 5.30 -15.34 -32.76
CA TYR A 359 4.34 -15.29 -33.86
C TYR A 359 5.02 -15.34 -35.24
N GLY A 360 6.35 -15.45 -35.29
CA GLY A 360 7.11 -15.67 -36.53
C GLY A 360 7.88 -14.45 -37.04
N GLY A 361 7.79 -13.29 -36.38
CA GLY A 361 8.50 -12.07 -36.80
C GLY A 361 9.99 -12.02 -36.49
N GLY A 362 10.55 -13.07 -35.87
CA GLY A 362 11.97 -13.19 -35.56
C GLY A 362 12.45 -12.24 -34.45
N PHE A 363 13.75 -11.97 -34.39
CA PHE A 363 14.37 -11.18 -33.31
C PHE A 363 14.36 -9.66 -33.54
N ALA A 364 13.91 -9.20 -34.71
CA ALA A 364 14.01 -7.80 -35.08
C ALA A 364 13.19 -6.90 -34.14
N GLN A 365 11.89 -7.18 -33.96
CA GLN A 365 11.05 -6.37 -33.06
C GLN A 365 11.54 -6.46 -31.62
N LEU A 366 11.91 -7.65 -31.13
CA LEU A 366 12.49 -7.82 -29.79
C LEU A 366 13.77 -7.00 -29.59
N GLY A 367 14.64 -6.95 -30.60
CA GLY A 367 15.84 -6.12 -30.58
C GLY A 367 15.53 -4.63 -30.52
N LYS A 368 14.50 -4.17 -31.23
CA LYS A 368 14.03 -2.78 -31.14
C LYS A 368 13.49 -2.45 -29.76
N GLN A 369 12.66 -3.32 -29.18
CA GLN A 369 12.14 -3.17 -27.82
C GLN A 369 13.27 -3.09 -26.79
N LEU A 370 14.24 -4.01 -26.85
CA LEU A 370 15.37 -4.01 -25.94
C LEU A 370 16.22 -2.73 -26.08
N GLY A 371 16.51 -2.31 -27.31
CA GLY A 371 17.29 -1.09 -27.58
C GLY A 371 16.60 0.17 -27.07
N GLY A 372 15.33 0.36 -27.42
CA GLY A 372 14.56 1.52 -26.98
C GLY A 372 14.39 1.59 -25.47
N MET A 373 14.06 0.45 -24.85
CA MET A 373 13.97 0.32 -23.40
C MET A 373 15.28 0.68 -22.69
N LEU A 374 16.43 0.22 -23.19
CA LEU A 374 17.73 0.56 -22.58
C LEU A 374 18.07 2.05 -22.72
N VAL A 375 17.68 2.69 -23.83
CA VAL A 375 17.86 4.14 -24.02
C VAL A 375 17.02 4.93 -23.01
N THR A 376 15.73 4.60 -22.88
CA THR A 376 14.85 5.22 -21.88
C THR A 376 15.38 4.97 -20.46
N ALA A 377 15.73 3.72 -20.13
CA ALA A 377 16.25 3.37 -18.81
C ALA A 377 17.54 4.13 -18.46
N LEU A 378 18.49 4.25 -19.41
CA LEU A 378 19.74 4.99 -19.19
C LEU A 378 19.46 6.47 -18.90
N TRP A 379 18.58 7.10 -19.68
CA TRP A 379 18.15 8.47 -19.44
C TRP A 379 17.53 8.65 -18.07
N THR A 380 16.57 7.80 -17.70
CA THR A 380 15.91 7.86 -16.41
C THR A 380 16.91 7.68 -15.28
N VAL A 381 17.77 6.65 -15.33
CA VAL A 381 18.78 6.38 -14.29
C VAL A 381 19.69 7.60 -14.09
N VAL A 382 20.23 8.16 -15.17
CA VAL A 382 21.16 9.30 -15.09
C VAL A 382 20.47 10.53 -14.53
N THR A 383 19.33 10.91 -15.10
CA THR A 383 18.64 12.16 -14.75
C THR A 383 18.06 12.12 -13.34
N ILE A 384 17.43 11.01 -12.94
CA ILE A 384 16.85 10.90 -11.60
C ILE A 384 17.92 10.77 -10.52
N TYR A 385 19.03 10.08 -10.81
CA TYR A 385 20.15 10.01 -9.87
C TYR A 385 20.72 11.40 -9.61
N ILE A 386 20.92 12.20 -10.65
CA ILE A 386 21.36 13.59 -10.52
C ILE A 386 20.34 14.40 -9.70
N ALA A 387 19.05 14.32 -10.04
CA ALA A 387 18.00 15.06 -9.34
C ALA A 387 17.95 14.74 -7.84
N PHE A 388 17.91 13.45 -7.47
CA PHE A 388 17.90 13.06 -6.06
C PHE A 388 19.20 13.38 -5.33
N MET A 389 20.36 13.29 -5.98
CA MET A 389 21.63 13.68 -5.38
C MET A 389 21.68 15.19 -5.10
N LEU A 390 21.17 16.02 -6.02
CA LEU A 390 21.05 17.46 -5.80
C LEU A 390 20.12 17.77 -4.63
N ILE A 391 18.94 17.15 -4.59
CA ILE A 391 17.99 17.31 -3.46
C ILE A 391 18.63 16.88 -2.14
N LYS A 392 19.27 15.70 -2.12
CA LYS A 392 19.92 15.12 -0.94
C LYS A 392 21.02 16.02 -0.38
N ASN A 393 21.82 16.65 -1.24
CA ASN A 393 22.95 17.49 -0.84
C ASN A 393 22.58 18.96 -0.58
N THR A 394 21.36 19.39 -0.92
CA THR A 394 20.92 20.78 -0.71
C THR A 394 19.90 20.91 0.42
N ILE A 395 18.74 20.27 0.30
CA ILE A 395 17.63 20.40 1.26
C ILE A 395 17.40 19.15 2.13
N GLY A 396 18.08 18.05 1.79
CA GLY A 396 17.99 16.75 2.44
C GLY A 396 16.82 15.90 1.92
N LEU A 397 17.04 14.60 1.71
CA LEU A 397 16.02 13.70 1.15
C LEU A 397 15.14 13.03 2.23
N ARG A 398 15.72 12.76 3.41
CA ARG A 398 15.08 12.07 4.53
C ARG A 398 14.72 13.06 5.63
N VAL A 399 13.62 12.79 6.34
CA VAL A 399 13.33 13.44 7.63
C VAL A 399 14.27 12.97 8.73
N SER A 400 14.22 13.62 9.90
CA SER A 400 14.95 13.17 11.08
C SER A 400 14.41 11.83 11.61
N GLU A 401 15.24 11.13 12.39
CA GLU A 401 14.86 9.88 13.05
C GLU A 401 13.64 10.05 13.98
N GLU A 402 13.59 11.15 14.72
CA GLU A 402 12.45 11.47 15.60
C GLU A 402 11.16 11.64 14.80
N GLU A 403 11.18 12.40 13.71
CA GLU A 403 10.01 12.62 12.85
C GLU A 403 9.52 11.31 12.22
N GLU A 404 10.43 10.45 11.78
CA GLU A 404 10.06 9.14 11.23
C GLU A 404 9.45 8.20 12.28
N LEU A 405 9.94 8.25 13.53
CA LEU A 405 9.40 7.47 14.64
C LEU A 405 8.03 7.98 15.09
N ILE A 406 7.83 9.29 15.15
CA ILE A 406 6.53 9.91 15.49
C ILE A 406 5.49 9.70 14.37
N GLY A 407 5.90 9.91 13.12
CA GLY A 407 5.02 9.87 11.95
C GLY A 407 4.87 11.25 11.29
N LEU A 408 4.91 11.26 9.96
CA LEU A 408 4.97 12.46 9.14
C LEU A 408 3.67 13.26 9.12
N ASP A 409 2.54 12.65 9.46
CA ASP A 409 1.26 13.36 9.56
C ASP A 409 1.34 14.46 10.63
N ALA A 410 1.85 14.12 11.81
CA ALA A 410 1.96 15.06 12.91
C ALA A 410 3.10 16.07 12.68
N THR A 411 4.25 15.62 12.17
CA THR A 411 5.45 16.45 12.14
C THR A 411 5.57 17.33 10.90
N GLU A 412 5.09 16.89 9.72
CA GLU A 412 5.14 17.69 8.49
C GLU A 412 3.83 18.40 8.17
N HIS A 413 2.69 17.84 8.59
CA HIS A 413 1.35 18.35 8.23
C HIS A 413 0.57 18.92 9.42
N GLY A 414 1.11 18.85 10.63
CA GLY A 414 0.40 19.29 11.85
C GLY A 414 -0.91 18.53 12.07
N LEU A 415 -1.03 17.33 11.49
CA LEU A 415 -2.23 16.50 11.49
C LEU A 415 -2.08 15.42 12.57
N PRO A 416 -2.84 15.48 13.67
CA PRO A 416 -2.73 14.47 14.74
C PRO A 416 -3.03 13.05 14.27
N SER A 417 -3.94 12.91 13.30
CA SER A 417 -4.29 11.66 12.63
C SER A 417 -5.14 11.97 11.40
N ALA A 418 -4.94 11.22 10.31
CA ALA A 418 -5.83 11.23 9.16
C ALA A 418 -7.22 10.59 9.44
N TYR A 419 -7.43 10.01 10.63
CA TYR A 419 -8.62 9.23 11.00
C TYR A 419 -9.39 9.88 12.15
N ALA A 420 -9.67 11.18 12.09
CA ALA A 420 -10.31 11.93 13.18
C ALA A 420 -11.49 11.16 13.83
N GLY A 421 -11.38 10.86 15.13
CA GLY A 421 -12.40 10.12 15.90
C GLY A 421 -12.35 8.59 15.80
N PHE A 422 -11.56 8.02 14.89
CA PHE A 422 -11.26 6.59 14.80
C PHE A 422 -9.88 6.30 15.39
N SER A 423 -9.83 5.41 16.38
CA SER A 423 -8.55 4.82 16.81
C SER A 423 -8.29 3.59 15.95
N ILE A 424 -7.48 3.75 14.89
CA ILE A 424 -6.80 2.61 14.29
C ILE A 424 -5.66 2.29 15.26
N MET A 425 -5.89 1.33 16.17
CA MET A 425 -4.78 0.78 16.93
C MET A 425 -3.83 0.10 15.94
N ASP A 426 -2.57 0.53 15.91
CA ASP A 426 -1.53 -0.09 15.10
C ASP A 426 -1.44 -1.58 15.47
N ILE A 427 -1.90 -2.42 14.54
CA ILE A 427 -1.98 -3.87 14.64
C ILE A 427 -0.78 -4.54 13.96
N SER A 428 0.41 -3.94 14.02
CA SER A 428 1.67 -4.62 13.68
C SER A 428 1.95 -5.91 14.48
N ASN A 429 0.94 -6.54 15.11
CA ASN A 429 0.97 -7.87 15.71
C ASN A 429 -0.42 -8.53 15.94
N THR A 430 -1.20 -8.86 14.90
CA THR A 430 -2.32 -9.85 15.00
C THR A 430 -2.75 -10.43 13.64
N MET A 431 -2.89 -11.75 13.48
CA MET A 431 -4.17 -12.52 13.54
C MET A 431 -3.94 -13.95 13.01
N THR A 432 -3.80 -14.98 13.86
CA THR A 432 -4.74 -16.12 13.92
C THR A 432 -4.46 -17.02 15.14
N MET A 433 -5.53 -17.48 15.81
CA MET A 433 -5.46 -18.58 16.76
C MET A 433 -5.50 -19.90 16.00
N GLU A 434 -4.41 -20.69 16.04
CA GLU A 434 -4.55 -22.15 15.98
C GLU A 434 -4.59 -22.67 17.42
N VAL A 435 -5.63 -23.44 17.72
CA VAL A 435 -5.74 -24.16 18.99
C VAL A 435 -4.64 -25.20 19.00
N ASN A 436 -3.58 -24.96 19.78
CA ASN A 436 -2.54 -25.95 19.99
C ASN A 436 -3.15 -27.16 20.73
N GLU A 437 -3.20 -28.30 20.04
CA GLU A 437 -3.73 -29.58 20.54
C GLU A 437 -3.07 -30.05 21.84
N ASN A 438 -1.92 -29.48 22.23
CA ASN A 438 -1.20 -29.79 23.47
C ASN A 438 -1.59 -28.93 24.69
N THR A 439 -2.69 -28.17 24.65
CA THR A 439 -3.12 -27.32 25.80
C THR A 439 -4.41 -27.79 26.48
N ASN A 440 -4.91 -28.99 26.15
CA ASN A 440 -6.13 -29.53 26.74
C ASN A 440 -5.85 -30.20 28.10
N LEU A 441 -6.24 -29.54 29.20
CA LEU A 441 -6.13 -30.07 30.57
C LEU A 441 -7.49 -30.47 31.20
N GLY A 442 -8.59 -30.47 30.43
CA GLY A 442 -9.88 -30.97 30.90
C GLY A 442 -11.07 -30.06 30.57
N SER A 443 -12.22 -30.33 31.22
CA SER A 443 -13.54 -29.80 30.85
C SER A 443 -13.71 -28.29 31.02
N ASP A 444 -14.50 -27.71 30.11
CA ASP A 444 -14.80 -26.27 29.97
C ASP A 444 -15.70 -25.68 31.08
N SER A 445 -16.00 -26.44 32.14
CA SER A 445 -16.94 -26.06 33.20
C SER A 445 -16.24 -25.92 34.56
N TYR A 446 -16.26 -24.70 35.13
CA TYR A 446 -15.72 -24.40 36.46
C TYR A 446 -16.44 -25.17 37.57
N GLU A 447 -17.75 -25.45 37.41
CA GLU A 447 -18.56 -26.14 38.42
C GLU A 447 -18.24 -27.65 38.47
N GLU A 448 -17.93 -28.25 37.32
CA GLU A 448 -17.60 -29.68 37.17
C GLU A 448 -16.11 -30.01 37.42
N ALA A 449 -15.27 -28.99 37.57
CA ALA A 449 -13.84 -29.18 37.86
C ALA A 449 -13.60 -29.69 39.29
N SER A 450 -12.74 -30.72 39.44
CA SER A 450 -12.37 -31.30 40.75
C SER A 450 -11.74 -30.26 41.70
N GLU A 451 -11.96 -30.39 43.01
CA GLU A 451 -11.34 -29.55 44.06
C GLU A 451 -9.82 -29.43 43.93
N ALA A 452 -9.12 -30.52 43.59
CA ALA A 452 -7.68 -30.50 43.35
C ALA A 452 -7.27 -29.61 42.16
N ARG A 453 -8.13 -29.50 41.12
CA ARG A 453 -7.90 -28.67 39.92
C ARG A 453 -8.29 -27.20 40.14
N LYS A 454 -9.37 -26.94 40.89
CA LYS A 454 -9.72 -25.59 41.39
C LYS A 454 -8.58 -24.99 42.22
N ASN A 455 -7.91 -25.83 43.02
CA ASN A 455 -6.79 -25.45 43.88
C ASN A 455 -5.40 -25.53 43.18
N ALA A 456 -5.30 -26.11 41.98
CA ALA A 456 -4.06 -26.18 41.20
C ALA A 456 -3.72 -24.87 40.45
N ALA A 457 -4.67 -23.93 40.37
CA ALA A 457 -4.41 -22.56 39.92
C ALA A 457 -3.66 -21.79 41.03
N VAL A 458 -2.34 -22.02 41.11
CA VAL A 458 -1.34 -21.33 41.94
C VAL A 458 -1.81 -21.07 43.38
N ARG A 459 -1.28 -21.86 44.32
CA ARG A 459 -1.37 -21.59 45.77
C ARG A 459 -1.06 -20.11 46.00
N VAL A 460 -2.06 -19.33 46.43
CA VAL A 460 -1.83 -17.95 46.89
C VAL A 460 -0.89 -18.10 48.07
N VAL A 461 0.39 -17.83 47.84
CA VAL A 461 1.30 -17.51 48.93
C VAL A 461 0.71 -16.22 49.48
N ARG A 462 -0.04 -16.34 50.58
CA ARG A 462 -0.19 -15.20 51.48
C ARG A 462 1.24 -14.87 51.85
N ALA A 463 1.78 -13.80 51.27
CA ALA A 463 2.98 -13.20 51.84
C ALA A 463 2.68 -13.06 53.33
N ASP A 464 3.61 -13.53 54.15
CA ASP A 464 3.51 -13.50 55.61
C ASP A 464 2.94 -12.16 56.08
N GLU A 465 2.23 -12.19 57.20
CA GLU A 465 1.55 -11.08 57.90
C GLU A 465 2.50 -9.91 58.24
N ALA A 466 3.09 -9.29 57.22
CA ALA A 466 3.95 -8.14 57.27
C ALA A 466 3.17 -6.98 56.65
N ALA A 467 2.36 -6.35 57.50
CA ALA A 467 1.82 -5.00 57.34
C ALA A 467 1.35 -4.65 55.91
N VAL A 468 0.18 -5.17 55.51
CA VAL A 468 -0.66 -4.40 54.59
C VAL A 468 -1.09 -3.16 55.38
N PRO A 469 -0.75 -1.92 54.96
CA PRO A 469 -1.28 -0.74 55.62
C PRO A 469 -2.79 -0.87 55.63
N GLU A 470 -3.43 -0.71 56.80
CA GLU A 470 -4.88 -0.66 56.93
C GLU A 470 -5.45 0.10 55.72
N MET A 471 -6.33 -0.54 54.95
CA MET A 471 -6.99 0.10 53.80
C MET A 471 -7.90 1.21 54.34
N VAL A 472 -7.33 2.39 54.62
CA VAL A 472 -7.96 3.48 55.39
C VAL A 472 -9.29 3.95 54.79
N SER A 473 -9.53 3.72 53.49
CA SER A 473 -10.73 4.20 52.78
C SER A 473 -11.85 3.16 52.62
N GLY A 474 -11.56 1.85 52.75
CA GLY A 474 -12.51 0.79 52.39
C GLY A 474 -12.84 0.70 50.88
N ILE A 475 -12.06 1.34 50.00
CA ILE A 475 -12.28 1.38 48.55
C ILE A 475 -11.13 0.66 47.83
N SER A 476 -11.47 -0.20 46.87
CA SER A 476 -10.49 -0.95 46.09
C SER A 476 -10.73 -0.85 44.59
N LYS A 477 -9.63 -0.74 43.84
CA LYS A 477 -9.61 -0.83 42.38
C LYS A 477 -9.17 -2.24 41.97
N VAL A 478 -10.02 -2.94 41.24
CA VAL A 478 -9.76 -4.26 40.67
C VAL A 478 -9.50 -4.08 39.17
N VAL A 479 -8.31 -4.49 38.73
CA VAL A 479 -7.90 -4.49 37.31
C VAL A 479 -7.83 -5.92 36.82
N ILE A 480 -8.65 -6.26 35.83
CA ILE A 480 -8.77 -7.61 35.27
C ILE A 480 -8.28 -7.55 33.82
N ILE A 481 -7.21 -8.28 33.51
CA ILE A 481 -6.69 -8.44 32.15
C ILE A 481 -7.05 -9.84 31.66
N ALA A 482 -7.85 -9.96 30.61
CA ALA A 482 -8.37 -11.24 30.13
C ALA A 482 -8.42 -11.34 28.60
N LYS A 483 -8.75 -12.53 28.06
CA LYS A 483 -8.99 -12.74 26.62
C LYS A 483 -10.15 -11.86 26.14
N LEU A 484 -9.97 -11.22 24.98
CA LEU A 484 -11.00 -10.34 24.41
C LEU A 484 -12.33 -11.07 24.16
N SER A 485 -12.28 -12.33 23.72
CA SER A 485 -13.47 -13.16 23.48
C SER A 485 -14.31 -13.47 24.72
N ARG A 486 -13.76 -13.28 25.93
CA ARG A 486 -14.48 -13.49 27.20
C ARG A 486 -15.03 -12.19 27.80
N TYR A 487 -14.85 -11.06 27.11
CA TYR A 487 -15.31 -9.76 27.60
C TYR A 487 -16.82 -9.74 27.89
N ASP A 488 -17.65 -10.23 26.96
CA ASP A 488 -19.11 -10.21 27.16
C ASP A 488 -19.56 -11.07 28.34
N VAL A 489 -18.89 -12.21 28.56
CA VAL A 489 -19.15 -13.10 29.70
C VAL A 489 -18.75 -12.41 31.01
N LEU A 490 -17.57 -11.80 31.04
CA LEU A 490 -17.07 -11.06 32.20
C LEU A 490 -17.95 -9.85 32.52
N LYS A 491 -18.35 -9.08 31.51
CA LYS A 491 -19.22 -7.91 31.64
C LYS A 491 -20.55 -8.28 32.28
N ARG A 492 -21.21 -9.34 31.77
CA ARG A 492 -22.49 -9.82 32.34
C ARG A 492 -22.32 -10.24 33.80
N ALA A 493 -21.30 -11.04 34.10
CA ALA A 493 -21.04 -11.51 35.45
C ALA A 493 -20.78 -10.35 36.45
N MET A 494 -20.07 -9.31 36.03
CA MET A 494 -19.85 -8.11 36.84
C MET A 494 -21.14 -7.31 37.05
N ASN A 495 -21.97 -7.16 36.02
CA ASN A 495 -23.26 -6.48 36.13
C ASN A 495 -24.21 -7.24 37.06
N ASP A 496 -24.27 -8.57 36.96
CA ASP A 496 -25.11 -9.43 37.82
C ASP A 496 -24.66 -9.38 39.29
N LEU A 497 -23.38 -9.10 39.53
CA LEU A 497 -22.82 -8.86 40.88
C LEU A 497 -23.21 -7.49 41.45
N GLY A 498 -23.73 -6.57 40.62
CA GLY A 498 -24.11 -5.22 40.99
C GLY A 498 -23.02 -4.16 40.78
N VAL A 499 -21.99 -4.45 39.98
CA VAL A 499 -20.98 -3.45 39.61
C VAL A 499 -21.60 -2.41 38.68
N THR A 500 -21.76 -1.16 39.14
CA THR A 500 -22.45 -0.10 38.38
C THR A 500 -21.52 0.66 37.42
N GLY A 501 -20.22 0.71 37.72
CA GLY A 501 -19.22 1.42 36.93
C GLY A 501 -18.04 0.54 36.54
N MET A 502 -17.71 0.53 35.25
CA MET A 502 -16.55 -0.18 34.72
C MET A 502 -15.88 0.59 33.58
N THR A 503 -14.56 0.68 33.63
CA THR A 503 -13.75 1.23 32.54
C THR A 503 -13.11 0.10 31.77
N VAL A 504 -13.27 0.12 30.45
CA VAL A 504 -12.77 -0.94 29.57
C VAL A 504 -11.76 -0.33 28.61
N THR A 505 -10.57 -0.94 28.55
CA THR A 505 -9.54 -0.58 27.58
C THR A 505 -9.07 -1.84 26.88
N GLN A 506 -9.00 -1.83 25.56
CA GLN A 506 -8.31 -2.89 24.83
C GLN A 506 -6.80 -2.72 25.04
N VAL A 507 -6.13 -3.79 25.45
CA VAL A 507 -4.69 -3.78 25.75
C VAL A 507 -4.00 -4.95 25.08
N MET A 508 -2.70 -4.84 24.90
CA MET A 508 -1.86 -5.86 24.29
C MET A 508 -0.99 -6.51 25.38
N GLY A 509 -0.83 -7.83 25.36
CA GLY A 509 -0.01 -8.52 26.36
C GLY A 509 0.67 -9.78 25.83
N CYS A 510 1.97 -9.93 26.12
CA CYS A 510 2.74 -11.14 25.80
C CYS A 510 2.80 -12.06 27.04
N GLY A 511 2.65 -13.36 26.83
CA GLY A 511 2.80 -14.40 27.85
C GLY A 511 3.85 -15.44 27.45
N VAL A 512 3.96 -16.55 28.19
CA VAL A 512 4.89 -17.66 27.86
C VAL A 512 4.57 -18.33 26.52
N GLN A 513 3.36 -18.11 25.99
CA GLN A 513 2.97 -18.45 24.63
C GLN A 513 3.69 -17.52 23.65
N LYS A 514 4.90 -17.90 23.22
CA LYS A 514 5.48 -17.38 21.99
C LYS A 514 4.50 -17.73 20.86
N GLY A 515 3.82 -16.73 20.29
CA GLY A 515 2.88 -16.95 19.18
C GLY A 515 3.55 -17.70 18.02
N ALA A 516 2.75 -18.45 17.24
CA ALA A 516 3.23 -19.01 15.99
C ALA A 516 3.67 -17.86 15.05
N GLY A 517 4.82 -17.98 14.39
CA GLY A 517 5.31 -16.96 13.47
C GLY A 517 4.39 -16.85 12.25
N GLU A 518 3.80 -15.67 12.03
CA GLU A 518 3.02 -15.36 10.82
C GLU A 518 3.92 -14.73 9.75
N LYS A 519 3.55 -14.87 8.47
CA LYS A 519 4.31 -14.29 7.35
C LYS A 519 3.50 -13.22 6.64
N TYR A 520 4.11 -12.07 6.35
CA TYR A 520 3.57 -11.01 5.49
C TYR A 520 4.49 -10.83 4.29
N ARG A 521 3.96 -10.98 3.06
CA ARG A 521 4.76 -10.97 1.82
C ARG A 521 5.96 -11.92 1.87
N GLY A 522 5.81 -13.06 2.55
CA GLY A 522 6.85 -14.09 2.70
C GLY A 522 7.87 -13.85 3.83
N VAL A 523 7.79 -12.74 4.55
CA VAL A 523 8.69 -12.39 5.67
C VAL A 523 8.03 -12.71 7.02
N GLU A 524 8.74 -13.37 7.94
CA GLU A 524 8.24 -13.72 9.28
C GLU A 524 8.11 -12.48 10.18
N ILE A 525 6.97 -12.37 10.86
CA ILE A 525 6.67 -11.35 11.87
C ILE A 525 7.05 -11.91 13.25
N ASP A 526 7.80 -11.13 14.03
CA ASP A 526 8.28 -11.52 15.37
C ASP A 526 7.15 -11.65 16.40
N THR A 527 7.37 -12.51 17.41
CA THR A 527 6.39 -12.93 18.43
C THR A 527 5.42 -11.84 18.92
N THR A 528 4.14 -12.16 18.76
CA THR A 528 2.98 -11.28 18.89
C THR A 528 2.61 -10.94 20.34
N LEU A 529 2.38 -9.65 20.62
CA LEU A 529 1.52 -9.26 21.73
C LEU A 529 0.09 -9.73 21.40
N LEU A 530 -0.59 -10.38 22.33
CA LEU A 530 -1.96 -10.86 22.11
C LEU A 530 -2.99 -9.79 22.55
N PRO A 531 -4.08 -9.59 21.78
CA PRO A 531 -5.19 -8.73 22.20
C PRO A 531 -5.83 -9.25 23.48
N LYS A 532 -5.98 -8.35 24.44
CA LYS A 532 -6.61 -8.58 25.72
C LYS A 532 -7.56 -7.43 26.02
N VAL A 533 -8.48 -7.68 26.94
CA VAL A 533 -9.30 -6.63 27.53
C VAL A 533 -8.77 -6.33 28.92
N LYS A 534 -8.54 -5.05 29.22
CA LYS A 534 -8.31 -4.54 30.58
C LYS A 534 -9.62 -3.94 31.08
N LEU A 535 -10.24 -4.61 32.03
CA LEU A 535 -11.41 -4.13 32.76
C LEU A 535 -10.94 -3.55 34.09
N GLU A 536 -11.28 -2.30 34.38
CA GLU A 536 -11.01 -1.65 35.65
C GLU A 536 -12.33 -1.34 36.36
N VAL A 537 -12.43 -1.80 37.60
CA VAL A 537 -13.62 -1.61 38.44
C VAL A 537 -13.16 -1.00 39.76
N VAL A 538 -13.86 0.01 40.26
CA VAL A 538 -13.65 0.54 41.61
C VAL A 538 -14.86 0.18 42.46
N VAL A 539 -14.64 -0.58 43.54
CA VAL A 539 -15.71 -1.06 44.43
C VAL A 539 -15.49 -0.57 45.87
N SER A 540 -16.60 -0.33 46.57
CA SER A 540 -16.63 0.01 48.00
C SER A 540 -17.65 -0.83 48.76
N ALA A 541 -18.91 -0.88 48.31
CA ALA A 541 -19.97 -1.68 48.94
C ALA A 541 -19.86 -3.19 48.64
N ILE A 542 -19.31 -3.54 47.48
CA ILE A 542 -19.14 -4.94 47.06
C ILE A 542 -17.80 -5.45 47.60
N PRO A 543 -17.76 -6.55 48.37
CA PRO A 543 -16.51 -7.15 48.81
C PRO A 543 -15.61 -7.52 47.63
N VAL A 544 -14.34 -7.11 47.69
CA VAL A 544 -13.36 -7.35 46.62
C VAL A 544 -13.24 -8.83 46.28
N ASP A 545 -13.27 -9.69 47.30
CA ASP A 545 -13.19 -11.15 47.10
C ASP A 545 -14.32 -11.68 46.23
N ARG A 546 -15.54 -11.13 46.35
CA ARG A 546 -16.65 -11.52 45.48
C ARG A 546 -16.42 -11.10 44.03
N VAL A 547 -15.82 -9.93 43.79
CA VAL A 547 -15.44 -9.46 42.44
C VAL A 547 -14.38 -10.40 41.84
N VAL A 548 -13.36 -10.75 42.61
CA VAL A 548 -12.29 -11.67 42.19
C VAL A 548 -12.85 -13.06 41.88
N GLU A 549 -13.69 -13.63 42.76
CA GLU A 549 -14.30 -14.94 42.53
C GLU A 549 -15.21 -14.96 41.31
N THR A 550 -16.00 -13.91 41.11
CA THR A 550 -16.91 -13.78 39.96
C THR A 550 -16.11 -13.68 38.66
N ALA A 551 -15.04 -12.89 38.65
CA ALA A 551 -14.13 -12.78 37.51
C ALA A 551 -13.44 -14.12 37.22
N LYS A 552 -12.96 -14.83 38.25
CA LYS A 552 -12.36 -16.16 38.10
C LYS A 552 -13.33 -17.14 37.45
N LYS A 553 -14.58 -17.21 37.95
CA LYS A 553 -15.62 -18.08 37.37
C LYS A 553 -15.92 -17.72 35.91
N ALA A 554 -16.05 -16.43 35.60
CA ALA A 554 -16.37 -15.96 34.27
C ALA A 554 -15.24 -16.18 33.24
N LEU A 555 -13.98 -16.15 33.69
CA LEU A 555 -12.81 -16.18 32.80
C LEU A 555 -12.13 -17.55 32.72
N TYR A 556 -12.39 -18.44 33.67
CA TYR A 556 -11.74 -19.75 33.70
C TYR A 556 -12.18 -20.61 32.52
N THR A 557 -11.17 -21.07 31.77
CA THR A 557 -11.30 -22.09 30.71
C THR A 557 -10.34 -23.26 30.93
N GLY A 558 -9.49 -23.19 31.97
CA GLY A 558 -8.47 -24.22 32.24
C GLY A 558 -7.26 -24.14 31.30
N HIS A 559 -7.25 -23.18 30.37
CA HIS A 559 -6.16 -22.97 29.42
C HIS A 559 -5.25 -21.81 29.80
N ILE A 560 -4.00 -21.87 29.35
CA ILE A 560 -3.06 -20.74 29.48
C ILE A 560 -3.66 -19.51 28.78
N GLY A 561 -3.61 -18.36 29.46
CA GLY A 561 -4.05 -17.07 28.94
C GLY A 561 -5.38 -16.54 29.47
N ASP A 562 -6.04 -17.22 30.41
CA ASP A 562 -7.35 -16.80 30.97
C ASP A 562 -7.35 -15.41 31.60
N GLY A 563 -6.23 -14.99 32.19
CA GLY A 563 -6.03 -13.61 32.60
C GLY A 563 -5.23 -13.42 33.87
N LYS A 564 -5.14 -12.17 34.32
CA LYS A 564 -4.58 -11.77 35.62
C LYS A 564 -5.51 -10.74 36.27
N ILE A 565 -5.62 -10.81 37.59
CA ILE A 565 -6.38 -9.84 38.39
C ILE A 565 -5.40 -9.15 39.33
N PHE A 566 -5.44 -7.82 39.35
CA PHE A 566 -4.66 -6.97 40.25
C PHE A 566 -5.62 -6.18 41.13
N VAL A 567 -5.30 -6.07 42.41
CA VAL A 567 -6.11 -5.34 43.38
C VAL A 567 -5.24 -4.23 43.97
N TYR A 568 -5.75 -3.00 43.94
CA TYR A 568 -5.07 -1.81 44.45
C TYR A 568 -5.98 -1.11 45.47
N PRO A 569 -5.44 -0.62 46.60
CA PRO A 569 -6.18 0.27 47.49
C PRO A 569 -6.38 1.63 46.82
N VAL A 570 -7.56 2.23 46.99
CA VAL A 570 -7.86 3.59 46.49
C VAL A 570 -7.98 4.53 47.67
N SER A 571 -7.06 5.49 47.81
CA SER A 571 -7.06 6.40 48.96
C SER A 571 -8.23 7.38 48.98
N ARG A 572 -8.68 7.86 47.81
CA ARG A 572 -9.77 8.84 47.67
C ARG A 572 -10.46 8.71 46.32
N VAL A 573 -11.77 8.90 46.33
CA VAL A 573 -12.61 9.06 45.12
C VAL A 573 -13.38 10.36 45.26
N VAL A 574 -13.57 11.10 44.18
CA VAL A 574 -14.32 12.37 44.16
C VAL A 574 -15.28 12.37 42.97
N LYS A 575 -16.58 12.56 43.21
CA LYS A 575 -17.60 12.69 42.16
C LYS A 575 -17.63 14.14 41.68
N ILE A 576 -17.20 14.38 40.45
CA ILE A 576 -17.02 15.75 39.90
C ILE A 576 -18.31 16.58 39.95
N ARG A 577 -19.47 15.99 39.64
CA ARG A 577 -20.76 16.70 39.57
C ARG A 577 -21.22 17.26 40.91
N THR A 578 -21.02 16.52 42.00
CA THR A 578 -21.60 16.80 43.32
C THR A 578 -20.55 17.18 44.37
N GLY A 579 -19.27 16.94 44.10
CA GLY A 579 -18.18 17.09 45.07
C GLY A 579 -18.16 16.02 46.16
N GLU A 580 -19.05 15.02 46.10
CA GLU A 580 -19.05 13.90 47.06
C GLU A 580 -17.75 13.12 46.99
N GLU A 581 -17.30 12.62 48.14
CA GLU A 581 -16.03 11.91 48.25
C GLU A 581 -16.17 10.51 48.83
N GLY A 582 -15.16 9.68 48.58
CA GLY A 582 -15.03 8.34 49.13
C GLY A 582 -16.21 7.45 48.73
N PHE A 583 -16.85 6.83 49.73
CA PHE A 583 -17.98 5.92 49.51
C PHE A 583 -19.16 6.60 48.79
N ALA A 584 -19.53 7.82 49.20
CA ALA A 584 -20.66 8.56 48.63
C ALA A 584 -20.43 8.90 47.14
N ALA A 585 -19.17 9.09 46.74
CA ALA A 585 -18.81 9.33 45.35
C ALA A 585 -19.09 8.13 44.42
N LEU A 586 -19.17 6.91 44.97
CA LEU A 586 -19.38 5.66 44.23
C LEU A 586 -20.82 5.16 44.31
N GLN A 587 -21.67 5.78 45.13
CA GLN A 587 -23.10 5.47 45.13
C GLN A 587 -23.75 6.28 44.01
N ASP A 588 -24.32 5.58 43.03
CA ASP A 588 -25.26 6.16 42.07
C ASP A 588 -26.60 6.35 42.80
N VAL A 589 -26.68 7.40 43.62
CA VAL A 589 -27.95 7.91 44.11
C VAL A 589 -28.46 8.89 43.07
N GLU A 590 -29.29 8.41 42.15
CA GLU A 590 -30.36 9.23 41.57
C GLU A 590 -31.70 8.78 42.15
#